data_AF-A0A0W7X438-F1
#
_entry.id   AF-A0A0W7X438-F1
#
_cell.length_a   1.000
_cell.length_b   1.000
_cell.length_c   1.000
_cell.angle_alpha   90.00
_cell.angle_beta   90.00
_cell.angle_gamma   90.00
#
_symmetry.space_group_name_H-M   'P 1'
#
loop_
_entity.id
_entity.type
_entity.pdbx_description
1 polymer ?
#
loop_
_entity_poly.entity_id
_entity_poly.type
_entity_poly.pdbx_seq_one_letter_code
_entity_poly.pdbx_strand_id
1 'polypeptide(L)'
;MGTTTAKTSTKATISATRRRRVRLLTGAVAVAAAAGVAAVTLPASADSGSSAAGTAATPTTAPTTTTTTTTTTTTTTTTAAAAAARANGSALFVASLNGANEVPVPGGPAVGDKDGAALQFVKVKGDKVSVTVKWRGTAEPTALHIHQGARGTNGAVKIDFTKLLAKAENRRVTGTVKVADAALLKKLKANPNGFYANLHTAEFPGGAVRGQLHKVTANVSLGAAARSFQASVVKGRQIYQCKKAAGGSGGFTFQQRDVRATLGGRIAHDFVRPNSGTPRWIAPDRSAVTGSLISKTPNGKKNIAELDLKAERVGKKRGLLAGTTEILRLNTVGGVQPSGACKPGTPKSVVSVPYGADYVFVAR
;
A
#
# COMPACT_ATOMS: atom_id res chain seq x y z
N MET A 1 19.26 -6.93 74.87
CA MET A 1 18.56 -5.63 74.83
C MET A 1 18.52 -5.17 73.38
N GLY A 2 17.32 -5.04 72.82
CA GLY A 2 17.12 -4.72 71.39
C GLY A 2 15.64 -4.84 71.06
N THR A 3 14.89 -3.83 71.47
CA THR A 3 13.43 -3.75 71.47
C THR A 3 12.84 -3.63 70.07
N THR A 4 11.94 -4.57 69.77
CA THR A 4 10.97 -4.58 68.68
C THR A 4 10.10 -3.32 68.74
N THR A 5 10.00 -2.55 67.65
CA THR A 5 8.98 -1.50 67.51
C THR A 5 8.13 -1.78 66.28
N ALA A 6 6.95 -2.35 66.52
CA ALA A 6 5.87 -2.42 65.56
C ALA A 6 5.26 -1.01 65.42
N LYS A 7 5.08 -0.53 64.19
CA LYS A 7 4.33 0.71 63.92
C LYS A 7 3.11 0.39 63.06
N THR A 8 2.00 0.88 63.58
CA THR A 8 0.62 0.52 63.31
C THR A 8 0.13 1.07 61.97
N SER A 9 -0.74 0.27 61.36
CA SER A 9 -1.60 0.57 60.22
C SER A 9 -2.43 1.86 60.38
N THR A 10 -2.55 2.64 59.31
CA THR A 10 -3.73 3.47 59.07
C THR A 10 -4.12 3.37 57.60
N LYS A 11 -5.11 2.51 57.33
CA LYS A 11 -5.85 2.45 56.07
C LYS A 11 -6.62 3.75 55.87
N ALA A 12 -6.33 4.49 54.80
CA ALA A 12 -7.24 5.50 54.27
C ALA A 12 -7.99 4.89 53.07
N THR A 13 -9.20 4.44 53.34
CA THR A 13 -10.19 4.03 52.33
C THR A 13 -10.80 5.30 51.74
N ILE A 14 -10.43 5.67 50.51
CA ILE A 14 -11.19 6.65 49.73
C ILE A 14 -11.95 5.90 48.63
N SER A 15 -13.16 5.49 48.99
CA SER A 15 -14.20 5.10 48.06
C SER A 15 -14.89 6.36 47.56
N ALA A 16 -14.77 6.66 46.27
CA ALA A 16 -15.59 7.66 45.60
C ALA A 16 -15.95 7.14 44.20
N THR A 17 -16.89 6.20 44.19
CA THR A 17 -17.56 5.64 43.03
C THR A 17 -18.35 6.74 42.31
N ARG A 18 -17.72 7.47 41.38
CA ARG A 18 -18.43 8.43 40.52
C ARG A 18 -19.05 7.68 39.34
N ARG A 19 -20.20 7.02 39.57
CA ARG A 19 -21.06 6.45 38.52
C ARG A 19 -21.56 7.59 37.63
N ARG A 20 -20.90 7.84 36.50
CA ARG A 20 -21.48 8.63 35.40
C ARG A 20 -22.59 7.80 34.78
N ARG A 21 -23.84 8.14 35.11
CA ARG A 21 -25.03 7.67 34.38
C ARG A 21 -24.96 8.25 32.96
N VAL A 22 -24.53 7.45 31.99
CA VAL A 22 -24.74 7.75 30.57
C VAL A 22 -26.18 7.38 30.25
N ARG A 23 -27.04 8.39 30.13
CA ARG A 23 -28.38 8.21 29.56
C ARG A 23 -28.20 7.90 28.07
N LEU A 24 -28.51 6.68 27.65
CA LEU A 24 -28.75 6.35 26.25
C LEU A 24 -29.99 7.14 25.81
N LEU A 25 -29.80 8.09 24.90
CA LEU A 25 -30.87 8.60 24.06
C LEU A 25 -30.91 7.73 22.81
N THR A 26 -31.81 6.75 22.82
CA THR A 26 -32.22 5.99 21.64
C THR A 26 -33.05 6.90 20.75
N GLY A 27 -32.40 7.59 19.80
CA GLY A 27 -33.06 8.24 18.68
C GLY A 27 -33.23 7.22 17.56
N ALA A 28 -34.45 6.69 17.40
CA ALA A 28 -34.84 5.92 16.23
C ALA A 28 -34.97 6.88 15.03
N VAL A 29 -34.17 6.67 13.99
CA VAL A 29 -34.38 7.30 12.69
C VAL A 29 -35.17 6.31 11.84
N ALA A 30 -36.45 6.62 11.62
CA ALA A 30 -37.27 5.94 10.64
C ALA A 30 -36.78 6.34 9.24
N VAL A 31 -36.32 5.35 8.45
CA VAL A 31 -36.09 5.51 7.01
C VAL A 31 -37.32 4.96 6.30
N ALA A 32 -38.11 5.87 5.71
CA ALA A 32 -39.19 5.50 4.82
C ALA A 32 -38.60 4.90 3.53
N ALA A 33 -38.94 3.65 3.26
CA ALA A 33 -38.71 2.99 1.99
C ALA A 33 -39.79 3.43 1.00
N ALA A 34 -39.38 3.98 -0.16
CA ALA A 34 -40.24 4.06 -1.33
C ALA A 34 -39.76 3.01 -2.33
N ALA A 35 -40.65 2.06 -2.61
CA ALA A 35 -40.49 0.98 -3.57
C ALA A 35 -40.89 1.40 -4.99
N GLY A 36 -40.30 0.73 -5.97
CA GLY A 36 -40.81 0.60 -7.34
C GLY A 36 -39.84 1.09 -8.42
N VAL A 37 -39.56 0.38 -9.53
CA VAL A 37 -39.92 -0.96 -10.02
C VAL A 37 -38.76 -1.41 -10.92
N ALA A 38 -38.59 -2.73 -11.02
CA ALA A 38 -37.56 -3.45 -11.75
C ALA A 38 -37.57 -3.27 -13.27
N ALA A 39 -36.39 -3.45 -13.89
CA ALA A 39 -36.27 -4.11 -15.18
C ALA A 39 -35.00 -4.97 -15.18
N VAL A 40 -35.16 -6.17 -15.71
CA VAL A 40 -34.38 -7.39 -15.52
C VAL A 40 -33.40 -7.60 -16.70
N THR A 41 -32.20 -8.08 -16.36
CA THR A 41 -31.22 -8.96 -17.06
C THR A 41 -31.44 -9.33 -18.55
N LEU A 42 -30.47 -9.60 -19.44
CA LEU A 42 -29.04 -10.01 -19.40
C LEU A 42 -28.51 -9.99 -20.89
N PRO A 43 -27.31 -10.50 -21.26
CA PRO A 43 -26.39 -9.86 -22.20
C PRO A 43 -26.38 -10.50 -23.61
N ALA A 44 -25.66 -9.90 -24.55
CA ALA A 44 -25.26 -10.59 -25.78
C ALA A 44 -23.76 -10.41 -26.03
N SER A 45 -23.04 -11.53 -25.91
CA SER A 45 -21.76 -11.77 -26.56
C SER A 45 -22.03 -12.11 -28.02
N ALA A 46 -21.14 -11.70 -28.94
CA ALA A 46 -21.03 -12.34 -30.24
C ALA A 46 -19.57 -12.33 -30.67
N ASP A 47 -19.04 -13.54 -30.85
CA ASP A 47 -17.82 -13.83 -31.59
C ASP A 47 -18.21 -14.78 -32.73
N SER A 48 -17.40 -14.77 -33.79
CA SER A 48 -17.32 -15.70 -34.92
C SER A 48 -18.43 -15.75 -36.00
N GLY A 49 -17.97 -15.77 -37.27
CA GLY A 49 -18.51 -16.68 -38.27
C GLY A 49 -18.86 -16.09 -39.64
N SER A 50 -17.96 -16.27 -40.61
CA SER A 50 -18.11 -16.00 -42.05
C SER A 50 -19.31 -16.70 -42.72
N SER A 51 -19.85 -16.11 -43.78
CA SER A 51 -19.65 -16.53 -45.19
C SER A 51 -20.82 -16.21 -46.14
N ALA A 52 -20.42 -15.68 -47.30
CA ALA A 52 -20.89 -15.99 -48.66
C ALA A 52 -22.22 -15.42 -49.20
N ALA A 53 -22.07 -14.61 -50.26
CA ALA A 53 -22.42 -14.93 -51.66
C ALA A 53 -23.31 -13.91 -52.42
N GLY A 54 -22.74 -13.44 -53.53
CA GLY A 54 -23.43 -13.08 -54.78
C GLY A 54 -23.55 -11.58 -55.08
N THR A 55 -23.34 -11.05 -56.30
CA THR A 55 -22.90 -11.61 -57.60
C THR A 55 -22.48 -10.41 -58.49
N ALA A 56 -21.38 -10.60 -59.23
CA ALA A 56 -20.96 -10.04 -60.53
C ALA A 56 -21.25 -8.59 -60.98
N ALA A 57 -20.18 -7.88 -61.35
CA ALA A 57 -20.02 -7.27 -62.67
C ALA A 57 -18.52 -7.15 -63.04
N THR A 58 -18.20 -7.46 -64.30
CA THR A 58 -16.86 -7.70 -64.87
C THR A 58 -16.36 -6.46 -65.68
N PRO A 59 -15.25 -6.50 -66.45
CA PRO A 59 -13.98 -5.85 -66.14
C PRO A 59 -13.60 -4.67 -67.07
N THR A 60 -12.55 -3.93 -66.75
CA THR A 60 -11.75 -3.20 -67.75
C THR A 60 -10.28 -3.25 -67.36
N THR A 61 -9.45 -3.57 -68.35
CA THR A 61 -8.03 -3.96 -68.24
C THR A 61 -7.10 -2.78 -68.53
N ALA A 62 -5.94 -2.79 -67.85
CA ALA A 62 -4.60 -2.30 -68.26
C ALA A 62 -4.00 -1.15 -67.39
N PRO A 63 -2.65 -1.03 -67.28
CA PRO A 63 -1.59 -2.03 -67.40
C PRO A 63 -0.65 -2.10 -66.18
N THR A 64 0.16 -3.15 -66.19
CA THR A 64 1.22 -3.57 -65.28
C THR A 64 2.28 -2.51 -64.98
N THR A 65 2.69 -2.37 -63.71
CA THR A 65 4.03 -1.90 -63.35
C THR A 65 4.58 -2.79 -62.24
N THR A 66 5.52 -3.65 -62.61
CA THR A 66 6.24 -4.57 -61.72
C THR A 66 7.21 -3.76 -60.86
N THR A 67 6.98 -3.70 -59.55
CA THR A 67 8.00 -3.26 -58.58
C THR A 67 8.30 -4.41 -57.63
N THR A 68 9.41 -5.09 -57.90
CA THR A 68 10.02 -6.10 -57.04
C THR A 68 10.43 -5.45 -55.72
N THR A 69 9.68 -5.71 -54.65
CA THR A 69 10.11 -5.35 -53.29
C THR A 69 10.59 -6.62 -52.60
N THR A 70 11.91 -6.74 -52.49
CA THR A 70 12.58 -7.80 -51.74
C THR A 70 12.28 -7.62 -50.25
N THR A 71 11.36 -8.40 -49.71
CA THR A 71 11.08 -8.43 -48.26
C THR A 71 12.22 -9.16 -47.56
N THR A 72 13.18 -8.41 -47.01
CA THR A 72 14.18 -8.93 -46.07
C THR A 72 13.48 -9.31 -44.78
N THR A 73 13.21 -10.59 -44.60
CA THR A 73 12.71 -11.17 -43.34
C THR A 73 13.77 -11.00 -42.25
N THR A 74 13.76 -9.86 -41.57
CA THR A 74 14.64 -9.61 -40.42
C THR A 74 14.07 -10.38 -39.23
N THR A 75 14.79 -11.41 -38.83
CA THR A 75 14.48 -12.34 -37.75
C THR A 75 14.42 -11.60 -36.40
N THR A 76 13.23 -11.21 -35.94
CA THR A 76 12.99 -10.48 -34.67
C THR A 76 12.90 -11.39 -33.44
N THR A 77 13.56 -12.54 -33.43
CA THR A 77 13.36 -13.58 -32.40
C THR A 77 14.21 -13.43 -31.14
N THR A 78 15.10 -12.45 -31.04
CA THR A 78 16.07 -12.34 -29.92
C THR A 78 15.64 -11.46 -28.74
N THR A 79 14.62 -10.61 -28.88
CA THR A 79 14.18 -9.72 -27.76
C THR A 79 13.19 -10.39 -26.80
N ALA A 80 12.34 -11.31 -27.26
CA ALA A 80 11.36 -11.98 -26.40
C ALA A 80 12.03 -12.97 -25.43
N ALA A 81 13.06 -13.69 -25.86
CA ALA A 81 13.82 -14.62 -25.00
C ALA A 81 14.66 -13.87 -23.94
N ALA A 82 15.22 -12.70 -24.27
CA ALA A 82 15.93 -11.85 -23.30
C ALA A 82 14.97 -11.15 -22.31
N ALA A 83 13.73 -10.88 -22.71
CA ALA A 83 12.66 -10.42 -21.80
C ALA A 83 12.15 -11.55 -20.90
N ALA A 84 12.04 -12.78 -21.42
CA ALA A 84 11.68 -13.97 -20.66
C ALA A 84 12.80 -14.41 -19.69
N ALA A 85 14.08 -14.24 -20.06
CA ALA A 85 15.22 -14.48 -19.17
C ALA A 85 15.27 -13.47 -18.00
N ARG A 86 14.81 -12.22 -18.22
CA ARG A 86 14.61 -11.24 -17.14
C ARG A 86 13.45 -11.60 -16.19
N ALA A 87 12.49 -12.41 -16.64
CA ALA A 87 11.37 -12.89 -15.81
C ALA A 87 11.80 -13.99 -14.79
N ASN A 88 12.97 -14.61 -14.98
CA ASN A 88 13.61 -15.50 -14.00
C ASN A 88 14.52 -14.76 -12.98
N GLY A 89 14.47 -13.43 -12.97
CA GLY A 89 15.18 -12.58 -12.01
C GLY A 89 14.63 -12.67 -10.59
N SER A 90 15.46 -12.26 -9.62
CA SER A 90 15.00 -12.12 -8.24
C SER A 90 13.98 -10.99 -8.11
N ALA A 91 12.91 -11.19 -7.36
CA ALA A 91 11.93 -10.14 -7.05
C ALA A 91 12.07 -9.70 -5.59
N LEU A 92 11.96 -8.39 -5.34
CA LEU A 92 11.96 -7.81 -4.01
C LEU A 92 10.58 -7.23 -3.72
N PHE A 93 10.10 -7.47 -2.50
CA PHE A 93 8.82 -7.00 -2.01
C PHE A 93 9.01 -6.32 -0.66
N VAL A 94 8.07 -5.47 -0.30
CA VAL A 94 8.01 -4.81 1.00
C VAL A 94 6.58 -4.83 1.54
N ALA A 95 6.45 -4.96 2.85
CA ALA A 95 5.22 -4.71 3.58
C ALA A 95 5.50 -3.74 4.74
N SER A 96 4.63 -2.74 4.88
CA SER A 96 4.52 -1.90 6.07
C SER A 96 3.39 -2.45 6.93
N LEU A 97 3.72 -3.02 8.09
CA LEU A 97 2.77 -3.71 8.97
C LEU A 97 2.36 -2.81 10.13
N ASN A 98 1.08 -2.80 10.46
CA ASN A 98 0.51 -2.20 11.68
C ASN A 98 -0.72 -3.01 12.14
N GLY A 99 -1.16 -2.83 13.38
CA GLY A 99 -2.30 -3.60 13.91
C GLY A 99 -3.66 -3.20 13.34
N ALA A 100 -3.80 -1.97 12.81
CA ALA A 100 -5.05 -1.52 12.19
C ALA A 100 -5.41 -2.28 10.89
N ASN A 101 -4.45 -2.99 10.31
CA ASN A 101 -4.64 -3.84 9.15
C ASN A 101 -5.12 -5.26 9.49
N GLU A 102 -5.10 -5.67 10.76
CA GLU A 102 -5.57 -6.99 11.18
C GLU A 102 -7.07 -7.13 10.96
N VAL A 103 -7.52 -8.36 10.69
CA VAL A 103 -8.93 -8.67 10.46
C VAL A 103 -9.39 -9.64 11.55
N PRO A 104 -10.11 -9.14 12.58
CA PRO A 104 -10.63 -9.98 13.66
C PRO A 104 -11.59 -11.04 13.13
N VAL A 105 -11.53 -12.22 13.75
CA VAL A 105 -12.52 -13.28 13.57
C VAL A 105 -13.37 -13.35 14.85
N PRO A 106 -14.71 -13.32 14.79
CA PRO A 106 -15.56 -13.47 15.97
C PRO A 106 -15.23 -14.75 16.76
N GLY A 107 -15.01 -14.61 18.07
CA GLY A 107 -14.58 -15.72 18.94
C GLY A 107 -13.15 -16.21 18.70
N GLY A 108 -12.41 -15.57 17.78
CA GLY A 108 -11.02 -15.89 17.50
C GLY A 108 -10.03 -15.28 18.49
N PRO A 109 -8.74 -15.62 18.37
CA PRO A 109 -7.68 -15.04 19.18
C PRO A 109 -7.58 -13.52 19.00
N ALA A 110 -6.98 -12.84 19.99
CA ALA A 110 -6.75 -11.41 19.95
C ALA A 110 -5.85 -11.01 18.76
N VAL A 111 -6.19 -9.87 18.14
CA VAL A 111 -5.46 -9.28 17.01
C VAL A 111 -5.36 -7.77 17.14
N GLY A 112 -4.42 -7.18 16.41
CA GLY A 112 -4.38 -5.74 16.16
C GLY A 112 -3.74 -4.95 17.29
N ASP A 113 -2.42 -5.10 17.42
CA ASP A 113 -1.61 -4.28 18.31
C ASP A 113 -1.63 -2.81 17.84
N LYS A 114 -2.17 -1.93 18.68
CA LYS A 114 -2.35 -0.51 18.34
C LYS A 114 -1.03 0.24 18.27
N ASP A 115 -0.03 -0.21 19.01
CA ASP A 115 1.29 0.42 19.11
C ASP A 115 2.31 -0.28 18.20
N GLY A 116 2.02 -1.54 17.84
CA GLY A 116 2.84 -2.38 16.99
C GLY A 116 3.01 -1.86 15.56
N ALA A 117 4.26 -1.90 15.09
CA ALA A 117 4.58 -1.75 13.68
C ALA A 117 5.76 -2.61 13.27
N ALA A 118 5.78 -3.07 12.02
CA ALA A 118 6.94 -3.74 11.43
C ALA A 118 7.17 -3.33 9.98
N LEU A 119 8.42 -3.37 9.55
CA LEU A 119 8.82 -3.17 8.15
C LEU A 119 9.53 -4.43 7.68
N GLN A 120 8.93 -5.11 6.71
CA GLN A 120 9.42 -6.39 6.20
C GLN A 120 9.77 -6.27 4.71
N PHE A 121 10.97 -6.69 4.34
CA PHE A 121 11.35 -6.92 2.96
C PHE A 121 11.52 -8.41 2.68
N VAL A 122 11.07 -8.84 1.50
CA VAL A 122 11.09 -10.24 1.07
C VAL A 122 11.70 -10.33 -0.31
N LYS A 123 12.76 -11.12 -0.47
CA LYS A 123 13.40 -11.39 -1.75
C LYS A 123 13.13 -12.83 -2.17
N VAL A 124 12.58 -13.02 -3.36
CA VAL A 124 12.37 -14.34 -3.97
C VAL A 124 13.39 -14.53 -5.09
N LYS A 125 14.29 -15.50 -4.97
CA LYS A 125 15.27 -15.90 -6.00
C LYS A 125 15.28 -17.42 -6.15
N GLY A 126 14.77 -17.93 -7.28
CA GLY A 126 14.51 -19.36 -7.43
C GLY A 126 13.51 -19.83 -6.36
N ASP A 127 13.85 -20.90 -5.66
CA ASP A 127 13.13 -21.48 -4.53
C ASP A 127 13.50 -20.87 -3.17
N LYS A 128 14.44 -19.92 -3.14
CA LYS A 128 14.87 -19.25 -1.90
C LYS A 128 14.05 -17.99 -1.67
N VAL A 129 13.43 -17.92 -0.50
CA VAL A 129 12.70 -16.75 -0.01
C VAL A 129 13.44 -16.19 1.19
N SER A 130 14.14 -15.08 0.97
CA SER A 130 14.90 -14.38 1.99
C SER A 130 14.06 -13.24 2.59
N VAL A 131 14.12 -13.07 3.90
CA VAL A 131 13.38 -12.04 4.64
C VAL A 131 14.34 -11.19 5.46
N THR A 132 14.05 -9.89 5.57
CA THR A 132 14.53 -9.04 6.66
C THR A 132 13.33 -8.29 7.20
N VAL A 133 13.12 -8.35 8.52
CA VAL A 133 12.03 -7.62 9.17
C VAL A 133 12.56 -6.94 10.43
N LYS A 134 12.10 -5.72 10.66
CA LYS A 134 12.30 -4.97 11.90
C LYS A 134 10.95 -4.64 12.50
N TRP A 135 10.82 -4.69 13.82
CA TRP A 135 9.58 -4.35 14.51
C TRP A 135 9.82 -3.36 15.66
N ARG A 136 8.80 -2.58 15.99
CA ARG A 136 8.78 -1.62 17.10
C ARG A 136 7.38 -1.58 17.72
N GLY A 137 7.29 -1.08 18.95
CA GLY A 137 6.01 -0.85 19.63
C GLY A 137 5.19 -2.10 19.97
N THR A 138 5.75 -3.30 19.76
CA THR A 138 5.10 -4.59 20.08
C THR A 138 6.02 -5.48 20.91
N ALA A 139 5.49 -6.55 21.51
CA ALA A 139 6.26 -7.54 22.27
C ALA A 139 7.19 -8.39 21.38
N GLU A 140 7.85 -9.39 21.97
CA GLU A 140 8.66 -10.33 21.22
C GLU A 140 7.79 -11.16 20.26
N PRO A 141 8.17 -11.29 18.97
CA PRO A 141 7.38 -12.04 18.02
C PRO A 141 7.39 -13.54 18.32
N THR A 142 6.22 -14.17 18.25
CA THR A 142 6.05 -15.63 18.38
C THR A 142 5.91 -16.33 17.05
N ALA A 143 5.47 -15.62 16.00
CA ALA A 143 5.39 -16.14 14.65
C ALA A 143 5.55 -15.05 13.58
N LEU A 144 6.02 -15.46 12.40
CA LEU A 144 6.27 -14.58 11.25
C LEU A 144 5.92 -15.30 9.94
N HIS A 145 4.93 -14.79 9.22
CA HIS A 145 4.36 -15.49 8.07
C HIS A 145 4.17 -14.58 6.85
N ILE A 146 4.11 -15.20 5.67
CA ILE A 146 3.38 -14.67 4.52
C ILE A 146 2.15 -15.52 4.28
N HIS A 147 1.00 -14.86 4.23
CA HIS A 147 -0.29 -15.44 3.91
C HIS A 147 -0.71 -15.07 2.48
N GLN A 148 -1.57 -15.90 1.88
CA GLN A 148 -2.25 -15.57 0.63
C GLN A 148 -3.67 -15.08 0.91
N GLY A 149 -3.89 -13.79 0.76
CA GLY A 149 -5.18 -13.13 0.96
C GLY A 149 -5.15 -11.67 0.50
N ALA A 150 -6.27 -11.24 -0.08
CA ALA A 150 -6.47 -9.84 -0.43
C ALA A 150 -6.59 -8.98 0.84
N ARG A 151 -6.43 -7.66 0.67
CA ARG A 151 -6.65 -6.68 1.75
C ARG A 151 -8.04 -6.87 2.36
N GLY A 152 -8.10 -6.92 3.69
CA GLY A 152 -9.36 -7.07 4.42
C GLY A 152 -9.88 -8.51 4.50
N THR A 153 -9.13 -9.50 3.99
CA THR A 153 -9.51 -10.91 4.06
C THR A 153 -8.38 -11.73 4.68
N ASN A 154 -8.72 -12.63 5.61
CA ASN A 154 -7.78 -13.58 6.18
C ASN A 154 -7.48 -14.70 5.18
N GLY A 155 -6.24 -15.17 5.16
CA GLY A 155 -5.75 -16.18 4.23
C GLY A 155 -4.88 -17.24 4.90
N ALA A 156 -4.69 -18.37 4.22
CA ALA A 156 -3.81 -19.44 4.71
C ALA A 156 -2.34 -19.00 4.71
N VAL A 157 -1.57 -19.48 5.69
CA VAL A 157 -0.10 -19.36 5.71
C VAL A 157 0.46 -20.09 4.50
N LYS A 158 1.35 -19.42 3.76
CA LYS A 158 2.03 -19.98 2.57
C LYS A 158 3.55 -20.04 2.72
N ILE A 159 4.14 -19.14 3.51
CA ILE A 159 5.56 -19.14 3.80
C ILE A 159 5.74 -18.86 5.29
N ASP A 160 6.41 -19.77 5.97
CA ASP A 160 6.67 -19.69 7.41
C ASP A 160 8.15 -19.34 7.68
N PHE A 161 8.35 -18.27 8.43
CA PHE A 161 9.67 -17.78 8.86
C PHE A 161 9.88 -17.92 10.37
N THR A 162 8.96 -18.54 11.10
CA THR A 162 8.93 -18.57 12.57
C THR A 162 10.23 -19.13 13.16
N LYS A 163 10.82 -20.17 12.55
CA LYS A 163 12.12 -20.73 12.98
C LYS A 163 13.27 -19.73 12.93
N LEU A 164 13.18 -18.67 12.11
CA LEU A 164 14.21 -17.63 12.05
C LEU A 164 14.20 -16.73 13.29
N LEU A 165 13.07 -16.61 13.99
CA LEU A 165 12.92 -15.75 15.17
C LEU A 165 13.86 -16.15 16.32
N ALA A 166 14.29 -17.41 16.40
CA ALA A 166 15.33 -17.85 17.33
C ALA A 166 16.69 -17.15 17.13
N LYS A 167 16.89 -16.49 15.98
CA LYS A 167 18.07 -15.69 15.64
C LYS A 167 17.77 -14.18 15.63
N ALA A 168 16.66 -13.78 16.21
CA ALA A 168 16.29 -12.37 16.32
C ALA A 168 17.30 -11.65 17.22
N GLU A 169 17.69 -10.45 16.81
CA GLU A 169 18.56 -9.59 17.58
C GLU A 169 18.17 -8.13 17.34
N ASN A 170 18.17 -7.30 18.38
CA ASN A 170 17.88 -5.87 18.27
C ASN A 170 16.56 -5.57 17.54
N ARG A 171 15.50 -6.34 17.86
CA ARG A 171 14.16 -6.26 17.25
C ARG A 171 14.17 -6.39 15.73
N ARG A 172 15.07 -7.24 15.23
CA ARG A 172 15.23 -7.56 13.82
C ARG A 172 15.52 -9.04 13.65
N VAL A 173 15.03 -9.61 12.55
CA VAL A 173 15.47 -10.93 12.08
C VAL A 173 15.78 -10.87 10.60
N THR A 174 16.76 -11.64 10.16
CA THR A 174 17.08 -11.85 8.74
C THR A 174 17.41 -13.30 8.50
N GLY A 175 16.93 -13.86 7.40
CA GLY A 175 17.20 -15.25 7.07
C GLY A 175 16.58 -15.66 5.75
N THR A 176 16.66 -16.95 5.44
CA THR A 176 16.13 -17.52 4.19
C THR A 176 15.49 -18.86 4.48
N VAL A 177 14.36 -19.10 3.83
CA VAL A 177 13.70 -20.40 3.79
C VAL A 177 13.62 -20.88 2.35
N LYS A 178 13.53 -22.21 2.16
CA LYS A 178 13.29 -22.83 0.86
C LYS A 178 11.79 -23.06 0.70
N VAL A 179 11.24 -22.69 -0.45
CA VAL A 179 9.83 -22.88 -0.81
C VAL A 179 9.78 -23.69 -2.10
N ALA A 180 9.32 -24.94 -2.00
CA ALA A 180 9.29 -25.88 -3.13
C ALA A 180 8.18 -25.58 -4.14
N ASP A 181 7.09 -24.94 -3.70
CA ASP A 181 5.95 -24.62 -4.56
C ASP A 181 6.29 -23.45 -5.52
N ALA A 182 6.74 -23.81 -6.72
CA ALA A 182 7.06 -22.83 -7.76
C ALA A 182 5.81 -22.05 -8.25
N ALA A 183 4.62 -22.65 -8.21
CA ALA A 183 3.39 -22.00 -8.64
C ALA A 183 2.98 -20.90 -7.64
N LEU A 184 3.13 -21.14 -6.33
CA LEU A 184 2.99 -20.13 -5.29
C LEU A 184 3.95 -18.96 -5.51
N LEU A 185 5.24 -19.24 -5.76
CA LEU A 185 6.23 -18.18 -5.97
C LEU A 185 5.95 -17.38 -7.25
N LYS A 186 5.47 -18.02 -8.31
CA LYS A 186 5.00 -17.34 -9.53
C LYS A 186 3.82 -16.43 -9.24
N LYS A 187 2.81 -16.90 -8.48
CA LYS A 187 1.64 -16.10 -8.06
C LYS A 187 2.06 -14.90 -7.21
N LEU A 188 2.95 -15.10 -6.23
CA LEU A 188 3.48 -14.03 -5.38
C LEU A 188 4.20 -12.95 -6.21
N LYS A 189 5.01 -13.35 -7.20
CA LYS A 189 5.69 -12.40 -8.09
C LYS A 189 4.73 -11.63 -9.01
N ALA A 190 3.69 -12.30 -9.50
CA ALA A 190 2.73 -11.70 -10.42
C ALA A 190 1.72 -10.77 -9.72
N ASN A 191 1.28 -11.13 -8.51
CA ASN A 191 0.29 -10.37 -7.75
C ASN A 191 0.67 -10.29 -6.26
N PRO A 192 1.70 -9.48 -5.90
CA PRO A 192 2.12 -9.37 -4.50
C PRO A 192 1.03 -8.78 -3.60
N ASN A 193 0.14 -7.92 -4.13
CA ASN A 193 -0.96 -7.37 -3.34
C ASN A 193 -2.04 -8.42 -2.96
N GLY A 194 -2.00 -9.62 -3.54
CA GLY A 194 -2.79 -10.78 -3.10
C GLY A 194 -2.19 -11.54 -1.92
N PHE A 195 -1.07 -11.05 -1.35
CA PHE A 195 -0.37 -11.64 -0.22
C PHE A 195 -0.12 -10.58 0.86
N TYR A 196 0.04 -11.02 2.10
CA TYR A 196 0.38 -10.16 3.22
C TYR A 196 1.38 -10.80 4.16
N ALA A 197 2.22 -9.96 4.76
CA ALA A 197 3.05 -10.34 5.88
C ALA A 197 2.26 -10.17 7.19
N ASN A 198 2.50 -11.07 8.13
CA ASN A 198 1.88 -11.05 9.45
C ASN A 198 2.90 -11.43 10.52
N LEU A 199 2.89 -10.71 11.64
CA LEU A 199 3.73 -10.96 12.80
C LEU A 199 2.83 -11.10 14.02
N HIS A 200 3.08 -12.13 14.81
CA HIS A 200 2.27 -12.48 15.98
C HIS A 200 3.09 -12.26 17.26
N THR A 201 2.41 -12.03 18.37
CA THR A 201 3.02 -12.01 19.71
C THR A 201 2.17 -12.85 20.65
N ALA A 202 2.64 -13.05 21.90
CA ALA A 202 1.85 -13.75 22.91
C ALA A 202 0.54 -13.02 23.24
N GLU A 203 0.54 -11.68 23.24
CA GLU A 203 -0.65 -10.86 23.48
C GLU A 203 -1.64 -10.89 22.30
N PHE A 204 -1.12 -10.96 21.08
CA PHE A 204 -1.90 -10.98 19.85
C PHE A 204 -1.63 -12.26 19.03
N PRO A 205 -2.07 -13.43 19.52
CA PRO A 205 -1.78 -14.71 18.87
C PRO A 205 -2.45 -14.83 17.49
N GLY A 206 -3.55 -14.11 17.23
CA GLY A 206 -4.18 -14.08 15.91
C GLY A 206 -3.46 -13.19 14.90
N GLY A 207 -2.52 -12.34 15.35
CA GLY A 207 -1.79 -11.37 14.53
C GLY A 207 -1.65 -10.03 15.27
N ALA A 208 -0.41 -9.65 15.60
CA ALA A 208 -0.13 -8.36 16.21
C ALA A 208 -0.15 -7.25 15.15
N VAL A 209 0.53 -7.47 14.03
CA VAL A 209 0.61 -6.50 12.93
C VAL A 209 0.57 -7.18 11.56
N ARG A 210 -0.11 -6.54 10.60
CA ARG A 210 -0.32 -7.02 9.23
C ARG A 210 -0.03 -5.95 8.18
N GLY A 211 0.43 -6.37 7.00
CA GLY A 211 0.61 -5.47 5.85
C GLY A 211 0.66 -6.22 4.52
N GLN A 212 -0.05 -5.72 3.50
CA GLN A 212 0.01 -6.31 2.15
C GLN A 212 1.42 -6.16 1.56
N LEU A 213 1.82 -7.12 0.73
CA LEU A 213 3.10 -7.04 0.01
C LEU A 213 2.97 -6.15 -1.23
N HIS A 214 3.96 -5.30 -1.43
CA HIS A 214 4.12 -4.45 -2.60
C HIS A 214 5.45 -4.78 -3.28
N LYS A 215 5.50 -4.66 -4.61
CA LYS A 215 6.75 -4.82 -5.35
C LYS A 215 7.66 -3.64 -5.06
N VAL A 216 8.95 -3.92 -4.93
CA VAL A 216 10.03 -2.92 -4.91
C VAL A 216 10.72 -3.01 -6.27
N THR A 217 10.74 -1.90 -6.99
CA THR A 217 11.28 -1.83 -8.36
C THR A 217 12.72 -1.32 -8.40
N ALA A 218 13.18 -0.65 -7.35
CA ALA A 218 14.57 -0.27 -7.19
C ALA A 218 15.47 -1.51 -7.08
N ASN A 219 16.63 -1.44 -7.75
CA ASN A 219 17.64 -2.50 -7.68
C ASN A 219 18.40 -2.42 -6.35
N VAL A 220 17.79 -2.96 -5.30
CA VAL A 220 18.28 -2.90 -3.92
C VAL A 220 18.57 -4.31 -3.40
N SER A 221 19.72 -4.50 -2.76
CA SER A 221 20.04 -5.77 -2.09
C SER A 221 19.22 -5.90 -0.80
N LEU A 222 18.96 -7.12 -0.33
CA LEU A 222 18.21 -7.29 0.93
C LEU A 222 18.94 -6.67 2.13
N GLY A 223 20.28 -6.68 2.12
CA GLY A 223 21.09 -6.00 3.14
C GLY A 223 20.98 -4.47 3.06
N ALA A 224 20.90 -3.90 1.85
CA ALA A 224 20.63 -2.49 1.67
C ALA A 224 19.22 -2.10 2.10
N ALA A 225 18.22 -2.95 1.82
CA ALA A 225 16.85 -2.75 2.25
C ALA A 225 16.70 -2.69 3.78
N ALA A 226 17.63 -3.27 4.54
CA ALA A 226 17.68 -3.13 5.98
C ALA A 226 18.02 -1.69 6.45
N ARG A 227 18.50 -0.79 5.58
CA ARG A 227 18.68 0.65 5.86
C ARG A 227 17.43 1.48 5.54
N SER A 228 16.47 0.89 4.83
CA SER A 228 15.16 1.50 4.59
C SER A 228 14.40 1.67 5.90
N PHE A 229 13.47 2.62 5.91
CA PHE A 229 12.66 2.89 7.07
C PHE A 229 11.22 3.26 6.69
N GLN A 230 10.34 3.09 7.66
CA GLN A 230 8.93 3.46 7.60
C GLN A 230 8.73 4.72 8.44
N ALA A 231 7.98 5.68 7.93
CA ALA A 231 7.52 6.85 8.67
C ALA A 231 6.03 7.08 8.43
N SER A 232 5.25 6.96 9.49
CA SER A 232 3.80 7.18 9.45
C SER A 232 3.48 8.68 9.44
N VAL A 233 2.40 9.06 8.77
CA VAL A 233 1.84 10.41 8.83
C VAL A 233 1.32 10.68 10.24
N VAL A 234 1.87 11.70 10.90
CA VAL A 234 1.42 12.17 12.22
C VAL A 234 0.29 13.19 12.06
N LYS A 235 0.42 14.07 11.06
CA LYS A 235 -0.60 15.05 10.68
C LYS A 235 -0.59 15.19 9.17
N GLY A 236 -1.70 14.91 8.49
CA GLY A 236 -1.76 14.94 7.03
C GLY A 236 -3.06 15.50 6.51
N ARG A 237 -2.98 16.32 5.46
CA ARG A 237 -4.13 16.80 4.69
C ARG A 237 -3.86 16.75 3.20
N GLN A 238 -4.79 16.17 2.44
CA GLN A 238 -4.87 16.35 1.00
C GLN A 238 -5.58 17.67 0.74
N ILE A 239 -5.04 18.50 -0.14
CA ILE A 239 -5.59 19.82 -0.43
C ILE A 239 -6.11 19.79 -1.85
N TYR A 240 -7.40 20.07 -2.02
CA TYR A 240 -8.08 20.10 -3.29
C TYR A 240 -8.50 21.53 -3.65
N GLN A 241 -8.52 21.82 -4.95
CA GLN A 241 -9.01 23.08 -5.50
C GLN A 241 -10.15 22.81 -6.47
N CYS A 242 -11.19 23.62 -6.36
CA CYS A 242 -12.26 23.69 -7.32
C CYS A 242 -11.73 24.28 -8.64
N LYS A 243 -11.73 23.46 -9.69
CA LYS A 243 -11.26 23.82 -11.03
C LYS A 243 -12.28 23.38 -12.07
N LYS A 244 -12.20 23.95 -13.27
CA LYS A 244 -13.04 23.54 -14.39
C LYS A 244 -12.85 22.03 -14.62
N ALA A 245 -13.95 21.30 -14.76
CA ALA A 245 -13.94 19.87 -14.97
C ALA A 245 -13.18 19.55 -16.28
N ALA A 246 -12.37 18.48 -16.26
CA ALA A 246 -11.77 17.97 -17.48
C ALA A 246 -12.86 17.36 -18.38
N GLY A 247 -12.77 17.56 -19.70
CA GLY A 247 -13.67 16.91 -20.67
C GLY A 247 -14.89 17.74 -21.12
N GLY A 248 -14.86 19.06 -21.01
CA GLY A 248 -15.80 19.94 -21.72
C GLY A 248 -17.25 20.00 -21.19
N SER A 249 -17.59 19.25 -20.15
CA SER A 249 -18.95 19.12 -19.58
C SER A 249 -19.53 20.36 -18.90
N GLY A 250 -18.92 21.55 -19.06
CA GLY A 250 -19.42 22.80 -18.50
C GLY A 250 -19.65 22.70 -16.98
N GLY A 251 -18.60 22.50 -16.19
CA GLY A 251 -18.75 22.38 -14.73
C GLY A 251 -17.44 22.55 -13.97
N PHE A 252 -17.52 22.55 -12.65
CA PHE A 252 -16.37 22.66 -11.76
C PHE A 252 -16.33 21.48 -10.80
N THR A 253 -15.16 20.86 -10.68
CA THR A 253 -14.90 19.73 -9.79
C THR A 253 -13.65 20.00 -8.97
N PHE A 254 -13.55 19.34 -7.81
CA PHE A 254 -12.32 19.36 -7.04
C PHE A 254 -11.23 18.60 -7.79
N GLN A 255 -10.01 19.12 -7.76
CA GLN A 255 -8.81 18.51 -8.29
C GLN A 255 -7.68 18.63 -7.28
N GLN A 256 -6.74 17.69 -7.29
CA GLN A 256 -5.59 17.74 -6.37
C GLN A 256 -4.82 19.05 -6.58
N ARG A 257 -4.68 19.83 -5.51
CA ARG A 257 -3.91 21.08 -5.48
C ARG A 257 -2.56 20.86 -4.85
N ASP A 258 -2.55 20.27 -3.66
CA ASP A 258 -1.35 20.18 -2.83
C ASP A 258 -1.52 19.08 -1.78
N VAL A 259 -0.47 18.80 -1.01
CA VAL A 259 -0.51 17.99 0.19
C VAL A 259 0.19 18.77 1.30
N ARG A 260 -0.25 18.60 2.54
CA ARG A 260 0.53 19.06 3.69
C ARG A 260 0.54 17.99 4.75
N ALA A 261 1.71 17.41 4.98
CA ALA A 261 1.88 16.44 6.02
C ALA A 261 3.20 16.58 6.79
N THR A 262 3.16 16.11 8.02
CA THR A 262 4.33 15.85 8.86
C THR A 262 4.32 14.38 9.22
N LEU A 263 5.38 13.68 8.87
CA LEU A 263 5.57 12.27 9.17
C LEU A 263 6.43 12.13 10.44
N GLY A 264 6.51 10.91 10.98
CA GLY A 264 7.47 10.55 12.02
C GLY A 264 8.89 11.02 11.70
N GLY A 265 9.65 11.42 12.73
CA GLY A 265 10.96 12.04 12.54
C GLY A 265 10.91 13.49 12.06
N ARG A 266 9.73 14.14 12.09
CA ARG A 266 9.50 15.53 11.63
C ARG A 266 9.83 15.73 10.15
N ILE A 267 9.61 14.70 9.33
CA ILE A 267 9.76 14.82 7.87
C ILE A 267 8.55 15.60 7.34
N ALA A 268 8.80 16.75 6.71
CA ALA A 268 7.78 17.53 6.04
C ALA A 268 7.49 16.93 4.67
N HIS A 269 6.21 16.90 4.28
CA HIS A 269 5.76 16.45 2.98
C HIS A 269 4.77 17.45 2.36
N ASP A 270 5.11 17.93 1.17
CA ASP A 270 4.37 18.91 0.38
C ASP A 270 4.54 18.64 -1.12
N PHE A 271 3.88 19.44 -1.96
CA PHE A 271 4.32 19.58 -3.35
C PHE A 271 5.40 20.67 -3.46
N VAL A 272 6.33 20.51 -4.41
CA VAL A 272 7.39 21.52 -4.63
C VAL A 272 6.82 22.92 -4.89
N ARG A 273 5.64 22.98 -5.53
CA ARG A 273 4.78 24.15 -5.67
C ARG A 273 3.31 23.68 -5.70
N PRO A 274 2.35 24.49 -5.26
CA PRO A 274 0.94 24.17 -5.45
C PRO A 274 0.65 23.85 -6.93
N ASN A 275 -0.18 22.85 -7.17
CA ASN A 275 -0.56 22.32 -8.48
C ASN A 275 0.56 21.67 -9.30
N SER A 276 1.79 21.53 -8.80
CA SER A 276 2.86 20.91 -9.58
C SER A 276 2.66 19.40 -9.77
N GLY A 277 1.93 18.75 -8.87
CA GLY A 277 1.80 17.29 -8.83
C GLY A 277 3.09 16.56 -8.40
N THR A 278 4.22 17.26 -8.27
CA THR A 278 5.50 16.70 -7.82
C THR A 278 5.61 16.71 -6.30
N PRO A 279 5.45 15.57 -5.62
CA PRO A 279 5.62 15.48 -4.18
C PRO A 279 7.09 15.63 -3.79
N ARG A 280 7.30 16.16 -2.57
CA ARG A 280 8.60 16.33 -1.93
C ARG A 280 8.53 15.89 -0.47
N TRP A 281 9.63 15.34 0.04
CA TRP A 281 9.86 15.07 1.46
C TRP A 281 11.16 15.73 1.90
N ILE A 282 11.13 16.40 3.05
CA ILE A 282 12.29 17.09 3.62
C ILE A 282 12.45 16.65 5.08
N ALA A 283 13.60 16.10 5.43
CA ALA A 283 13.95 15.75 6.80
C ALA A 283 14.61 16.95 7.53
N PRO A 284 14.63 16.96 8.88
CA PRO A 284 15.27 18.04 9.66
C PRO A 284 16.75 18.27 9.34
N ASP A 285 17.47 17.22 8.93
CA ASP A 285 18.88 17.30 8.53
C ASP A 285 19.11 17.94 7.14
N ARG A 286 18.02 18.35 6.47
CA ARG A 286 17.97 18.97 5.14
C ARG A 286 18.28 18.01 3.98
N SER A 287 18.33 16.70 4.23
CA SER A 287 18.15 15.73 3.16
C SER A 287 16.72 15.80 2.65
N ALA A 288 16.53 15.68 1.33
CA ALA A 288 15.23 15.81 0.70
C ALA A 288 15.17 15.04 -0.61
N VAL A 289 13.97 14.56 -0.93
CA VAL A 289 13.67 13.80 -2.15
C VAL A 289 12.35 14.26 -2.76
N THR A 290 12.25 14.20 -4.09
CA THR A 290 10.98 14.25 -4.84
C THR A 290 10.58 12.85 -5.29
N GLY A 291 9.33 12.70 -5.73
CA GLY A 291 8.81 11.43 -6.24
C GLY A 291 8.14 11.58 -7.60
N SER A 292 8.34 10.59 -8.48
CA SER A 292 7.57 10.42 -9.72
C SER A 292 6.83 9.09 -9.72
N LEU A 293 5.59 9.07 -10.22
CA LEU A 293 4.72 7.91 -10.13
C LEU A 293 5.24 6.72 -10.94
N ILE A 294 5.43 5.58 -10.28
CA ILE A 294 5.68 4.29 -10.92
C ILE A 294 4.34 3.56 -11.08
N SER A 295 3.61 3.40 -9.98
CA SER A 295 2.33 2.70 -9.99
C SER A 295 1.38 3.20 -8.90
N LYS A 296 0.09 2.89 -9.09
CA LYS A 296 -0.99 3.30 -8.20
C LYS A 296 -1.87 2.10 -7.90
N THR A 297 -2.05 1.79 -6.62
CA THR A 297 -2.90 0.68 -6.17
C THR A 297 -4.14 1.24 -5.45
N PRO A 298 -5.37 0.92 -5.90
CA PRO A 298 -6.58 1.32 -5.18
C PRO A 298 -6.61 0.80 -3.74
N ASN A 299 -7.07 1.62 -2.79
CA ASN A 299 -7.24 1.24 -1.38
C ASN A 299 -8.69 1.43 -0.90
N GLY A 300 -9.62 0.88 -1.67
CA GLY A 300 -11.05 1.08 -1.47
C GLY A 300 -11.53 2.51 -1.81
N LYS A 301 -12.83 2.76 -1.63
CA LYS A 301 -13.47 4.05 -2.00
C LYS A 301 -13.27 5.16 -0.96
N LYS A 302 -12.91 4.80 0.28
CA LYS A 302 -12.80 5.72 1.43
C LYS A 302 -11.37 6.24 1.66
N ASN A 303 -10.38 5.72 0.93
CA ASN A 303 -8.99 6.09 1.08
C ASN A 303 -8.39 6.51 -0.27
N ILE A 304 -7.46 7.47 -0.24
CA ILE A 304 -6.61 7.72 -1.41
C ILE A 304 -5.82 6.46 -1.78
N ALA A 305 -5.52 6.30 -3.06
CA ALA A 305 -4.72 5.17 -3.52
C ALA A 305 -3.34 5.13 -2.87
N GLU A 306 -2.84 3.91 -2.68
CA GLU A 306 -1.43 3.66 -2.39
C GLU A 306 -0.59 3.96 -3.63
N LEU A 307 0.62 4.45 -3.42
CA LEU A 307 1.52 4.86 -4.50
C LEU A 307 2.85 4.15 -4.36
N ASP A 308 3.42 3.83 -5.50
CA ASP A 308 4.83 3.50 -5.66
C ASP A 308 5.49 4.61 -6.49
N LEU A 309 6.57 5.18 -5.97
CA LEU A 309 7.20 6.38 -6.52
C LEU A 309 8.71 6.17 -6.66
N LYS A 310 9.25 6.53 -7.83
CA LYS A 310 10.70 6.66 -8.02
C LYS A 310 11.16 7.91 -7.29
N ALA A 311 12.17 7.78 -6.43
CA ALA A 311 12.69 8.89 -5.66
C ALA A 311 13.88 9.56 -6.35
N GLU A 312 13.90 10.89 -6.34
CA GLU A 312 15.04 11.69 -6.80
C GLU A 312 15.51 12.63 -5.69
N ARG A 313 16.81 12.63 -5.41
CA ARG A 313 17.38 13.46 -4.34
C ARG A 313 17.49 14.91 -4.80
N VAL A 314 16.87 15.80 -4.03
CA VAL A 314 16.88 17.26 -4.27
C VAL A 314 17.49 18.05 -3.10
N GLY A 315 17.81 17.39 -1.97
CA GLY A 315 18.44 17.99 -0.80
C GLY A 315 19.90 17.60 -0.62
N LYS A 316 20.39 17.68 0.63
CA LYS A 316 21.77 17.33 0.98
C LYS A 316 22.15 15.91 0.52
N LYS A 317 23.41 15.73 0.11
CA LYS A 317 24.00 14.45 -0.34
C LYS A 317 24.14 13.40 0.77
N ARG A 318 24.04 13.82 2.04
CA ARG A 318 24.06 12.98 3.24
C ARG A 318 22.83 13.30 4.10
N GLY A 319 22.40 12.35 4.91
CA GLY A 319 21.24 12.47 5.79
C GLY A 319 20.22 11.36 5.54
N LEU A 320 19.14 11.40 6.33
CA LEU A 320 18.09 10.40 6.43
C LEU A 320 17.49 10.01 5.08
N LEU A 321 17.22 10.97 4.20
CA LEU A 321 16.60 10.77 2.90
C LEU A 321 17.60 10.68 1.74
N ALA A 322 18.90 10.90 1.97
CA ALA A 322 19.87 11.05 0.89
C ALA A 322 20.11 9.77 0.08
N GLY A 323 19.86 8.62 0.69
CA GLY A 323 19.99 7.28 0.10
C GLY A 323 18.70 6.71 -0.49
N THR A 324 17.58 7.42 -0.42
CA THR A 324 16.29 6.90 -0.90
C THR A 324 16.25 6.84 -2.43
N THR A 325 15.83 5.70 -2.97
CA THR A 325 15.65 5.47 -4.41
C THR A 325 14.21 5.21 -4.83
N GLU A 326 13.37 4.80 -3.88
CA GLU A 326 11.96 4.49 -4.10
C GLU A 326 11.18 4.81 -2.83
N ILE A 327 9.95 5.28 -2.99
CA ILE A 327 9.06 5.66 -1.90
C ILE A 327 7.72 4.99 -2.14
N LEU A 328 7.28 4.19 -1.18
CA LEU A 328 5.93 3.64 -1.18
C LEU A 328 5.06 4.40 -0.18
N ARG A 329 3.90 4.87 -0.64
CA ARG A 329 2.82 5.37 0.23
C ARG A 329 1.82 4.24 0.42
N LEU A 330 1.82 3.63 1.59
CA LEU A 330 1.05 2.45 1.97
C LEU A 330 0.08 2.77 3.10
N ASN A 331 -0.83 1.84 3.41
CA ASN A 331 -1.76 1.91 4.54
C ASN A 331 -2.52 3.24 4.60
N THR A 332 -2.98 3.72 3.45
CA THR A 332 -3.66 5.02 3.36
C THR A 332 -5.01 4.99 4.06
N VAL A 333 -5.34 6.06 4.77
CA VAL A 333 -6.64 6.25 5.44
C VAL A 333 -7.17 7.62 5.10
N GLY A 334 -8.41 7.70 4.59
CA GLY A 334 -9.04 8.97 4.25
C GLY A 334 -8.37 9.70 3.09
N GLY A 335 -8.44 11.03 3.14
CA GLY A 335 -7.85 11.92 2.13
C GLY A 335 -8.59 11.98 0.80
N VAL A 336 -9.72 11.30 0.64
CA VAL A 336 -10.41 11.20 -0.65
C VAL A 336 -10.89 12.57 -1.12
N GLN A 337 -10.76 12.81 -2.42
CA GLN A 337 -11.27 14.00 -3.07
C GLN A 337 -12.78 14.16 -2.79
N PRO A 338 -13.26 15.33 -2.35
CA PRO A 338 -14.68 15.55 -2.16
C PRO A 338 -15.46 15.34 -3.46
N SER A 339 -16.58 14.63 -3.34
CA SER A 339 -17.50 14.38 -4.46
C SER A 339 -18.39 15.60 -4.74
N GLY A 340 -18.89 15.67 -5.97
CA GLY A 340 -19.87 16.68 -6.39
C GLY A 340 -19.25 17.93 -7.04
N ALA A 341 -20.14 18.79 -7.53
CA ALA A 341 -19.77 20.07 -8.09
C ALA A 341 -19.26 21.03 -7.01
N CYS A 342 -18.44 21.99 -7.41
CA CYS A 342 -17.91 23.02 -6.52
C CYS A 342 -18.02 24.41 -7.17
N LYS A 343 -17.87 25.48 -6.39
CA LYS A 343 -17.91 26.86 -6.89
C LYS A 343 -16.53 27.54 -6.80
N PRO A 344 -15.92 27.96 -7.92
CA PRO A 344 -14.64 28.69 -7.88
C PRO A 344 -14.81 30.06 -7.23
N GLY A 345 -13.72 30.68 -6.77
CA GLY A 345 -13.73 32.04 -6.22
C GLY A 345 -14.40 32.19 -4.86
N THR A 346 -14.87 31.11 -4.23
CA THR A 346 -15.47 31.13 -2.89
C THR A 346 -14.47 30.68 -1.81
N PRO A 347 -14.71 30.96 -0.52
CA PRO A 347 -13.92 30.38 0.57
C PRO A 347 -13.90 28.84 0.58
N LYS A 348 -14.92 28.20 -0.01
CA LYS A 348 -15.02 26.73 -0.16
C LYS A 348 -14.37 26.19 -1.44
N SER A 349 -13.75 27.06 -2.25
CA SER A 349 -13.06 26.65 -3.49
C SER A 349 -11.77 25.88 -3.23
N VAL A 350 -11.26 25.90 -2.00
CA VAL A 350 -10.11 25.11 -1.57
C VAL A 350 -10.50 24.35 -0.32
N VAL A 351 -10.33 23.03 -0.34
CA VAL A 351 -10.74 22.15 0.75
C VAL A 351 -9.57 21.28 1.17
N SER A 352 -9.44 21.07 2.48
CA SER A 352 -8.42 20.20 3.05
C SER A 352 -9.09 18.97 3.67
N VAL A 353 -8.71 17.78 3.22
CA VAL A 353 -9.25 16.50 3.70
C VAL A 353 -8.17 15.78 4.50
N PRO A 354 -8.39 15.45 5.79
CA PRO A 354 -7.44 14.70 6.59
C PRO A 354 -7.09 13.36 5.94
N TYR A 355 -5.81 12.98 6.02
CA TYR A 355 -5.37 11.65 5.59
C TYR A 355 -4.25 11.10 6.49
N GLY A 356 -4.19 9.78 6.58
CA GLY A 356 -3.08 9.02 7.12
C GLY A 356 -2.44 8.14 6.05
N ALA A 357 -1.19 7.75 6.26
CA ALA A 357 -0.46 6.78 5.46
C ALA A 357 0.82 6.36 6.18
N ASP A 358 1.38 5.23 5.79
CA ASP A 358 2.78 4.86 6.03
C ASP A 358 3.60 5.17 4.79
N TYR A 359 4.71 5.91 4.95
CA TYR A 359 5.69 6.05 3.89
C TYR A 359 6.88 5.14 4.15
N VAL A 360 7.23 4.32 3.17
CA VAL A 360 8.45 3.50 3.19
C VAL A 360 9.47 4.13 2.26
N PHE A 361 10.60 4.55 2.82
CA PHE A 361 11.73 5.10 2.08
C PHE A 361 12.74 3.99 1.84
N VAL A 362 12.77 3.44 0.62
CA VAL A 362 13.65 2.36 0.22
C VAL A 362 15.04 2.91 -0.05
N ALA A 363 16.04 2.44 0.71
CA ALA A 363 17.42 2.90 0.61
C ALA A 363 18.26 2.00 -0.31
N ARG A 364 19.16 2.62 -1.09
CA ARG A 364 20.18 1.92 -1.90
C ARG A 364 21.41 1.53 -1.12
#